data_AF-A0AAE1R3Q8-F1
#
_entry.id   AF-A0AAE1R3Q8-F1
#
_cell.length_a   1.000
_cell.length_b   1.000
_cell.length_c   1.000
_cell.angle_alpha   90.00
_cell.angle_beta   90.00
_cell.angle_gamma   90.00
#
_symmetry.space_group_name_H-M   'P 1'
#
loop_
_entity.id
_entity.type
_entity.pdbx_description
1 polymer ?
#
loop_
_entity_poly.entity_id
_entity_poly.type
_entity_poly.pdbx_seq_one_letter_code
_entity_poly.pdbx_strand_id
1 'polypeptide(L)'
;MEGDTQIDGKIVQTFQKNLGQVQNILDQNRLLINEINQNHESKIPDSLNRNVGLIRELNNNIRRVVDLYADLSTSFTKSADASSEGDSSGYKRSRPI
;
A
#
# COMPACT_ATOMS: atom_id res chain seq x y z
N MET A 1 -25.35 9.12 -14.33
CA MET A 1 -24.20 8.22 -14.13
C MET A 1 -22.92 9.05 -13.96
N GLU A 2 -22.85 9.91 -12.94
CA GLU A 2 -21.66 10.75 -12.67
C GLU A 2 -21.05 10.48 -11.28
N GLY A 3 -21.73 9.71 -10.42
CA GLY A 3 -21.26 9.34 -9.08
C GLY A 3 -20.26 8.18 -9.09
N ASP A 4 -20.52 7.13 -9.87
CA ASP A 4 -19.70 5.91 -9.88
C ASP A 4 -18.30 6.13 -10.47
N THR A 5 -18.19 6.96 -11.53
CA THR A 5 -16.92 7.30 -12.18
C THR A 5 -16.02 8.19 -11.33
N GLN A 6 -16.59 9.02 -10.44
CA GLN A 6 -15.81 9.90 -9.57
C GLN A 6 -15.22 9.14 -8.36
N ILE A 7 -15.92 8.12 -7.86
CA ILE A 7 -15.44 7.25 -6.77
C ILE A 7 -14.23 6.44 -7.26
N ASP A 8 -14.32 5.87 -8.47
CA ASP A 8 -13.24 5.10 -9.09
C ASP A 8 -11.94 5.92 -9.28
N GLY A 9 -12.04 7.16 -9.76
CA GLY A 9 -10.87 8.02 -9.97
C GLY A 9 -10.09 8.36 -8.69
N LYS A 10 -10.76 8.55 -7.55
CA LYS A 10 -10.12 8.83 -6.26
C LYS A 10 -9.39 7.60 -5.70
N ILE A 11 -9.94 6.41 -5.94
CA ILE A 11 -9.33 5.15 -5.53
C ILE A 11 -8.07 4.91 -6.36
N VAL A 12 -8.16 5.04 -7.69
CA VAL A 12 -7.00 4.90 -8.60
C VAL A 12 -5.87 5.85 -8.21
N GLN A 13 -6.18 7.11 -7.86
CA GLN A 13 -5.17 8.06 -7.40
C GLN A 13 -4.49 7.62 -6.09
N THR A 14 -5.27 7.10 -5.15
CA THR A 14 -4.74 6.56 -3.87
C THR A 14 -3.86 5.33 -4.11
N PHE A 15 -4.26 4.46 -5.03
CA PHE A 15 -3.47 3.29 -5.47
C PHE A 15 -2.12 3.71 -6.05
N GLN A 16 -2.13 4.61 -7.04
CA GLN A 16 -0.90 5.08 -7.69
C GLN A 16 0.07 5.71 -6.69
N LYS A 17 -0.45 6.54 -5.76
CA LYS A 17 0.36 7.15 -4.71
C LYS A 17 0.98 6.10 -3.79
N ASN A 18 0.19 5.16 -3.27
CA ASN A 18 0.66 4.15 -2.32
C ASN A 18 1.68 3.21 -2.98
N LEU A 19 1.44 2.78 -4.23
CA LEU A 19 2.40 1.96 -4.98
C LEU A 19 3.72 2.69 -5.24
N GLY A 20 3.66 3.98 -5.60
CA GLY A 20 4.87 4.81 -5.74
C GLY A 20 5.65 4.91 -4.42
N GLN A 21 4.96 5.05 -3.29
CA GLN A 21 5.59 5.06 -1.97
C GLN A 21 6.23 3.72 -1.61
N VAL A 22 5.55 2.61 -1.85
CA VAL A 22 6.10 1.26 -1.64
C VAL A 22 7.36 1.07 -2.47
N GLN A 23 7.33 1.43 -3.76
CA GLN A 23 8.50 1.30 -4.64
C GLN A 23 9.71 2.07 -4.09
N ASN A 24 9.52 3.33 -3.70
CA ASN A 24 10.59 4.14 -3.10
C ASN A 24 11.18 3.49 -1.85
N ILE A 25 10.34 2.89 -0.99
CA ILE A 25 10.79 2.21 0.23
C ILE A 25 11.58 0.94 -0.11
N LEU A 26 11.15 0.17 -1.11
CA LEU A 26 11.85 -1.04 -1.54
C LEU A 26 13.20 -0.71 -2.20
N ASP A 27 13.28 0.39 -2.95
CA ASP A 27 14.55 0.88 -3.50
C ASP A 27 15.52 1.30 -2.38
N GLN A 28 15.02 1.94 -1.31
CA GLN A 28 15.80 2.22 -0.11
C GLN A 28 16.27 0.94 0.59
N ASN A 29 15.39 -0.06 0.75
CA ASN A 29 15.78 -1.36 1.31
C ASN A 29 16.90 -2.03 0.52
N ARG A 30 16.86 -1.94 -0.81
CA ARG A 30 17.93 -2.45 -1.66
C ARG A 30 19.28 -1.80 -1.35
N LEU A 31 19.31 -0.48 -1.15
CA LEU A 31 20.54 0.24 -0.78
C LEU A 31 21.02 -0.16 0.62
N LEU A 32 20.12 -0.24 1.60
CA LEU A 32 20.44 -0.67 2.96
C LEU A 32 21.03 -2.08 2.99
N ILE A 33 20.45 -3.02 2.24
CA ILE A 33 20.95 -4.41 2.13
C ILE A 33 22.37 -4.41 1.55
N ASN A 34 22.62 -3.63 0.50
CA ASN A 34 23.95 -3.53 -0.10
C ASN A 34 24.98 -3.01 0.91
N GLU A 35 24.64 -1.99 1.69
CA GLU A 35 25.54 -1.46 2.73
C GLU A 35 25.77 -2.46 3.86
N ILE A 36 24.71 -3.14 4.32
CA ILE A 36 24.80 -4.21 5.32
C ILE A 36 25.78 -5.30 4.87
N ASN A 37 25.67 -5.72 3.61
CA ASN A 37 26.54 -6.73 3.01
C ASN A 37 27.99 -6.25 2.94
N GLN A 38 28.24 -5.02 2.48
CA GLN A 38 29.60 -4.44 2.43
C GLN A 38 30.23 -4.36 3.82
N ASN A 39 29.46 -3.92 4.82
CA ASN A 39 29.91 -3.89 6.21
C ASN A 39 30.25 -5.29 6.73
N HIS A 40 29.44 -6.31 6.37
CA HIS A 40 29.70 -7.71 6.73
C HIS A 40 30.98 -8.25 6.07
N GLU A 41 31.17 -7.99 4.78
CA GLU A 41 32.36 -8.40 4.01
C GLU A 41 33.64 -7.75 4.54
N SER A 42 33.57 -6.48 4.95
CA SER A 42 34.72 -5.75 5.50
C SER A 42 35.25 -6.33 6.82
N LYS A 43 34.39 -6.99 7.61
CA LYS A 43 34.68 -7.53 8.95
C LYS A 43 35.22 -6.50 9.95
N ILE A 44 35.07 -5.21 9.67
CA ILE A 44 35.48 -4.14 10.58
C ILE A 44 34.46 -4.07 11.72
N PRO A 45 34.87 -4.18 13.00
CA PRO A 45 33.95 -4.21 14.14
C PRO A 45 32.96 -3.03 14.18
N ASP A 46 33.44 -1.82 13.89
CA ASP A 46 32.60 -0.62 13.87
C ASP A 46 31.52 -0.67 12.78
N SER A 47 31.87 -1.17 11.59
CA SER A 47 30.93 -1.36 10.48
C SER A 47 29.87 -2.42 10.81
N LEU A 48 30.26 -3.51 11.47
CA LEU A 48 29.32 -4.52 11.94
C LEU A 48 28.36 -3.96 13.00
N ASN A 49 28.84 -3.08 13.89
CA ASN A 49 27.97 -2.41 14.85
C ASN A 49 26.95 -1.49 14.15
N ARG A 50 27.35 -0.80 13.06
CA ARG A 50 26.45 0.01 12.23
C ARG A 50 25.34 -0.82 11.58
N ASN A 51 25.59 -2.08 11.22
CA ASN A 51 24.56 -2.97 10.66
C ASN A 51 23.35 -3.13 11.57
N VAL A 52 23.52 -3.04 12.90
CA VAL A 52 22.38 -3.08 13.83
C VAL A 52 21.40 -1.93 13.57
N GLY A 53 21.92 -0.74 13.30
CA GLY A 53 21.11 0.43 12.93
C GLY A 53 20.45 0.27 11.58
N LEU A 54 21.21 -0.14 10.56
CA LEU A 54 20.71 -0.34 9.19
C LEU A 54 19.61 -1.42 9.14
N ILE A 55 19.76 -2.52 9.88
CA ILE A 55 18.74 -3.58 9.96
C ILE A 55 17.47 -3.08 10.66
N ARG A 56 17.59 -2.21 11.69
CA ARG A 56 16.41 -1.59 12.30
C ARG A 56 15.67 -0.70 11.31
N GLU A 57 16.41 0.08 10.52
CA GLU A 57 15.83 0.91 9.47
C GLU A 57 15.12 0.08 8.40
N LEU A 58 15.76 -0.99 7.91
CA LEU A 58 15.17 -1.95 6.99
C LEU A 58 13.86 -2.55 7.56
N ASN A 59 13.87 -2.96 8.84
CA ASN A 59 12.67 -3.48 9.49
C ASN A 59 11.55 -2.43 9.61
N ASN A 60 11.90 -1.17 9.89
CA ASN A 60 10.94 -0.07 9.90
C ASN A 60 10.32 0.14 8.51
N ASN A 61 11.13 0.10 7.46
CA ASN A 61 10.67 0.19 6.08
C ASN A 61 9.69 -0.93 5.73
N ILE A 62 9.98 -2.18 6.12
CA ILE A 62 9.05 -3.30 5.90
C ILE A 62 7.72 -3.10 6.63
N ARG A 63 7.73 -2.62 7.88
CA ARG A 63 6.46 -2.30 8.58
C ARG A 63 5.65 -1.25 7.83
N ARG A 64 6.29 -0.19 7.34
CA ARG A 64 5.62 0.85 6.54
C ARG A 64 5.03 0.30 5.24
N VAL A 65 5.72 -0.62 4.58
CA VAL A 65 5.19 -1.28 3.37
C VAL A 65 3.94 -2.09 3.71
N VAL A 66 3.95 -2.84 4.83
CA VAL A 66 2.78 -3.58 5.30
C VAL A 66 1.60 -2.63 5.58
N ASP A 67 1.84 -1.52 6.27
CA ASP A 67 0.80 -0.52 6.57
C ASP A 67 0.20 0.07 5.28
N LEU A 68 1.04 0.43 4.30
CA LEU A 68 0.57 0.95 3.01
C LEU A 68 -0.29 -0.05 2.23
N TYR A 69 0.03 -1.35 2.30
CA TYR A 69 -0.79 -2.39 1.69
C TYR A 69 -2.10 -2.62 2.46
N ALA A 70 -2.09 -2.54 3.78
CA ALA A 70 -3.30 -2.65 4.60
C ALA A 70 -4.28 -1.50 4.32
N ASP A 71 -3.77 -0.26 4.21
CA ASP A 71 -4.54 0.92 3.84
C ASP A 71 -5.13 0.78 2.44
N LEU A 72 -4.35 0.24 1.50
CA LEU A 72 -4.78 0.00 0.13
C LEU A 72 -5.93 -1.02 0.07
N SER A 73 -5.76 -2.17 0.73
CA SER A 73 -6.77 -3.21 0.80
C SER A 73 -8.06 -2.69 1.44
N THR A 74 -7.94 -1.96 2.54
CA THR A 74 -9.10 -1.39 3.24
C THR A 74 -9.84 -0.37 2.38
N SER A 75 -9.11 0.48 1.65
CA SER A 75 -9.69 1.47 0.75
C SER A 75 -10.45 0.81 -0.40
N PHE A 76 -9.92 -0.28 -0.93
CA PHE A 76 -10.56 -1.07 -1.97
C PHE A 76 -11.85 -1.75 -1.49
N THR A 77 -11.82 -2.44 -0.35
CA THR A 77 -13.03 -3.09 0.21
C THR A 77 -14.16 -2.08 0.45
N LYS A 78 -13.85 -0.93 1.07
CA LYS A 78 -14.84 0.14 1.29
C LYS A 78 -15.48 0.64 -0.01
N SER A 79 -14.71 0.70 -1.10
CA SER A 79 -15.25 1.13 -2.38
C SER A 79 -16.17 0.09 -3.03
N ALA A 80 -15.87 -1.19 -2.87
CA ALA A 80 -16.69 -2.28 -3.38
C ALA A 80 -18.04 -2.34 -2.64
N ASP A 81 -18.03 -2.15 -1.31
CA ASP A 81 -19.24 -2.11 -0.50
C ASP A 81 -20.14 -0.92 -0.88
N ALA A 82 -19.55 0.26 -1.10
CA ALA A 82 -20.28 1.45 -1.54
C ALA A 82 -20.92 1.31 -2.94
N SER A 83 -20.34 0.47 -3.81
CA SER A 83 -20.91 0.17 -5.13
C SER A 83 -22.11 -0.78 -5.07
N SER A 84 -22.30 -1.53 -3.97
CA SER A 84 -23.34 -2.55 -3.83
C SER A 84 -24.66 -2.02 -3.28
N GLU A 85 -24.69 -0.86 -2.60
CA GLU A 85 -25.89 -0.32 -1.95
C GLU A 85 -26.88 0.39 -2.92
N GLY A 86 -26.60 0.40 -4.23
CA GLY A 86 -27.38 1.13 -5.24
C GLY A 86 -28.54 0.37 -5.92
N ASP A 87 -28.67 -0.96 -5.78
CA ASP A 87 -29.59 -1.76 -6.63
C ASP A 87 -30.92 -2.18 -5.96
N SER A 88 -31.27 -1.55 -4.83
CA SER A 88 -32.51 -1.89 -4.08
C SER A 88 -33.51 -0.73 -4.06
N SER A 89 -33.91 -0.23 -5.23
CA SER A 89 -35.00 0.74 -5.36
C SER A 89 -35.96 0.33 -6.48
N GLY A 90 -36.94 -0.50 -6.14
CA GLY A 90 -38.30 -0.28 -6.65
C GLY A 90 -38.81 -1.12 -7.83
N TYR A 91 -38.50 -2.42 -7.93
CA TYR A 91 -39.35 -3.33 -8.73
C TYR A 91 -40.68 -3.63 -8.01
N LYS A 92 -41.54 -2.63 -7.79
CA LYS A 92 -42.96 -2.90 -7.49
C LYS A 92 -43.75 -2.90 -8.80
N ARG A 93 -43.76 -4.09 -9.39
CA ARG A 93 -44.76 -4.66 -10.31
C ARG A 93 -45.87 -3.70 -10.76
N SER A 94 -45.76 -3.26 -12.00
CA SER A 94 -46.93 -2.94 -12.82
C SER A 94 -47.87 -4.15 -12.85
N ARG A 95 -49.15 -3.94 -12.51
CA ARG A 95 -50.23 -4.82 -12.96
C ARG A 95 -51.44 -3.98 -13.41
N PRO A 96 -52.00 -4.29 -14.59
CA PRO A 96 -53.15 -3.60 -15.16
C PRO A 96 -54.46 -4.20 -14.64
N ILE A 97 -55.50 -3.36 -14.56
CA ILE A 97 -56.84 -3.42 -15.18
C ILE A 97 -57.68 -2.35 -14.48
#